data_AF-A0A2H0V3D3-F1
#
_entry.id   AF-A0A2H0V3D3-F1
#
_cell.length_a   1.000
_cell.length_b   1.000
_cell.length_c   1.000
_cell.angle_alpha   90.00
_cell.angle_beta   90.00
_cell.angle_gamma   90.00
#
_symmetry.space_group_name_H-M   'P 1'
#
loop_
_entity.id
_entity.type
_entity.pdbx_description
1 polymer ?
#
loop_
_entity_poly.entity_id
_entity_poly.type
_entity_poly.pdbx_seq_one_letter_code
_entity_poly.pdbx_strand_id
1 'polypeptide(L)'
;MILLVIFAFCLIAMFVLFYLDNHKQVRDDEDFYEIMSFVSVFMAIVAGFVVLITNVVCYLGQVDQLEQVTELAEKQVIYQEKADQLVAEFESYLVTTYPEYETEMVGKLHPSSIMNVLFRYPSLRTASMVKDYVEKMSVLWSAVYTNRLKQAKLKRDIFILDRNPFVLSFIMPSIPTDWR
;
A
#
# COMPACT_ATOMS: atom_id res chain seq x y z
N MET A 1 -21.59 4.60 2.29
CA MET A 1 -22.17 3.25 2.50
C MET A 1 -23.01 3.19 3.79
N ILE A 2 -22.45 3.53 4.97
CA ILE A 2 -23.18 3.50 6.26
C ILE A 2 -24.47 4.34 6.24
N LEU A 3 -24.44 5.54 5.68
CA LEU A 3 -25.63 6.40 5.53
C LEU A 3 -26.74 5.77 4.66
N LEU A 4 -26.38 5.03 3.61
CA LEU A 4 -27.37 4.35 2.75
C LEU A 4 -28.01 3.16 3.45
N VAL A 5 -27.23 2.44 4.27
CA VAL A 5 -27.73 1.34 5.10
C VAL A 5 -28.70 1.88 6.14
N ILE A 6 -28.32 2.93 6.88
CA ILE A 6 -29.20 3.58 7.86
C ILE A 6 -30.47 4.12 7.20
N PHE A 7 -30.36 4.75 6.02
CA PHE A 7 -31.51 5.27 5.29
C PHE A 7 -32.46 4.17 4.81
N ALA A 8 -31.93 3.05 4.29
CA ALA A 8 -32.74 1.89 3.92
C ALA A 8 -33.45 1.28 5.14
N PHE A 9 -32.79 1.25 6.30
CA PHE A 9 -33.39 0.79 7.56
C PHE A 9 -34.51 1.71 8.06
N CYS A 10 -34.35 3.03 7.97
CA CYS A 10 -35.41 3.99 8.31
C CYS A 10 -36.66 3.80 7.42
N LEU A 11 -36.46 3.49 6.13
CA LEU A 11 -37.57 3.22 5.21
C LEU A 11 -38.29 1.91 5.53
N ILE A 12 -37.56 0.85 5.91
CA ILE A 12 -38.17 -0.42 6.32
C ILE A 12 -38.95 -0.25 7.62
N ALA A 13 -38.40 0.47 8.60
CA ALA A 13 -39.11 0.77 9.85
C ALA A 13 -40.38 1.61 9.62
N MET A 14 -40.31 2.64 8.77
CA MET A 14 -41.49 3.41 8.36
C MET A 14 -42.52 2.55 7.64
N PHE A 15 -42.09 1.63 6.77
CA PHE A 15 -42.99 0.73 6.05
C PHE A 15 -43.70 -0.25 6.99
N VAL A 16 -42.99 -0.81 7.97
CA VAL A 16 -43.58 -1.70 8.99
C VAL A 16 -44.57 -0.93 9.86
N LEU A 17 -44.23 0.28 10.30
CA LEU A 17 -45.15 1.15 11.05
C LEU A 17 -46.41 1.50 10.25
N PHE A 18 -46.26 1.86 8.97
CA PHE A 18 -47.36 2.18 8.08
C PHE A 18 -48.25 0.95 7.80
N TYR A 19 -47.65 -0.24 7.67
CA TYR A 19 -48.38 -1.49 7.44
C TYR A 19 -49.20 -1.89 8.67
N LEU A 20 -48.64 -1.76 9.88
CA LEU A 20 -49.33 -2.05 11.13
C LEU A 20 -50.48 -1.06 11.42
N ASP A 21 -50.28 0.22 11.11
CA ASP A 21 -51.31 1.27 11.24
C ASP A 21 -52.50 1.03 10.29
N ASN A 22 -52.23 0.67 9.03
CA ASN A 22 -53.28 0.41 8.04
C ASN A 22 -54.08 -0.88 8.30
N HIS A 23 -53.50 -1.88 8.95
CA HIS A 23 -54.17 -3.16 9.17
C HIS A 23 -54.95 -3.28 10.49
N LYS A 24 -55.01 -2.23 11.33
CA LYS A 24 -55.77 -2.19 12.61
C LYS A 24 -55.57 -3.45 13.47
N GLN A 25 -54.41 -4.09 13.37
CA GLN A 25 -54.16 -5.42 13.93
C GLN A 25 -53.61 -5.34 15.36
N VAL A 26 -53.29 -4.14 15.82
CA VAL A 26 -52.77 -3.88 17.16
C VAL A 26 -53.86 -3.12 17.91
N ARG A 27 -54.70 -3.85 18.63
CA ARG A 27 -55.89 -3.31 19.31
C ARG A 27 -55.63 -3.03 20.80
N ASP A 28 -54.52 -3.53 21.33
CA ASP A 28 -54.00 -3.27 22.67
C ASP A 28 -52.58 -2.71 22.60
N ASP A 29 -52.30 -1.70 23.44
CA ASP A 29 -51.01 -1.00 23.47
C ASP A 29 -49.83 -1.95 23.78
N GLU A 30 -50.05 -3.03 24.54
CA GLU A 30 -49.01 -4.01 24.91
C GLU A 30 -48.42 -4.75 23.69
N ASP A 31 -49.27 -5.23 22.78
CA ASP A 31 -48.83 -5.91 21.55
C ASP A 31 -48.01 -4.98 20.64
N PHE A 32 -48.32 -3.67 20.65
CA PHE A 32 -47.56 -2.66 19.91
C PHE A 32 -46.15 -2.52 20.47
N TYR A 33 -46.02 -2.41 21.80
CA TYR A 33 -44.73 -2.27 22.46
C TYR A 33 -43.86 -3.52 22.30
N GLU A 34 -44.44 -4.71 22.34
CA GLU A 34 -43.70 -5.96 22.10
C GLU A 34 -43.13 -6.01 20.68
N ILE A 35 -43.94 -5.73 19.66
CA ILE A 35 -43.48 -5.71 18.26
C ILE A 35 -42.41 -4.63 18.05
N MET A 36 -42.61 -3.42 18.59
CA MET A 36 -41.64 -2.33 18.46
C MET A 36 -40.33 -2.62 19.20
N SER A 37 -40.39 -3.25 20.38
CA SER A 37 -39.22 -3.66 21.12
C SER A 37 -38.41 -4.71 20.34
N PHE A 38 -39.08 -5.70 19.75
CA PHE A 38 -38.45 -6.72 18.92
C PHE A 38 -37.76 -6.12 17.69
N VAL A 39 -38.44 -5.21 16.98
CA VAL A 39 -37.87 -4.50 15.83
C VAL A 39 -36.65 -3.67 16.24
N SER A 40 -36.69 -3.00 17.40
CA SER A 40 -35.58 -2.19 17.90
C SER A 40 -34.35 -3.02 18.29
N VAL A 41 -34.55 -4.16 18.94
CA VAL A 41 -33.47 -5.10 19.32
C VAL A 41 -32.88 -5.74 18.07
N PHE A 42 -33.72 -6.16 17.12
CA PHE A 42 -33.27 -6.71 15.86
C PHE A 42 -32.45 -5.69 15.06
N MET A 43 -32.90 -4.42 15.01
CA MET A 43 -32.15 -3.31 14.41
C MET A 43 -30.79 -3.09 15.08
N ALA A 44 -30.73 -3.13 16.41
CA ALA A 44 -29.48 -2.97 17.15
C ALA A 44 -28.48 -4.10 16.84
N ILE A 45 -28.95 -5.35 16.75
CA ILE A 45 -28.12 -6.51 16.40
C ILE A 45 -27.56 -6.36 14.98
N VAL A 46 -28.41 -6.01 14.02
CA VAL A 46 -28.00 -5.88 12.62
C VAL A 46 -27.04 -4.70 12.43
N ALA A 47 -27.29 -3.55 13.09
CA ALA A 47 -26.37 -2.41 13.07
C ALA A 47 -25.01 -2.77 13.67
N GLY A 48 -24.99 -3.50 14.80
CA GLY A 48 -23.77 -4.03 15.38
C GLY A 48 -22.99 -4.94 14.42
N PHE A 49 -23.70 -5.81 13.70
CA PHE A 49 -23.10 -6.71 12.72
C PHE A 49 -22.50 -5.96 11.52
N VAL A 50 -23.17 -4.91 11.02
CA VAL A 50 -22.66 -4.06 9.93
C VAL A 50 -21.39 -3.32 10.36
N VAL A 51 -21.35 -2.80 11.58
CA VAL A 51 -20.15 -2.14 12.13
C VAL A 51 -19.00 -3.13 12.24
N LEU A 52 -19.26 -4.35 12.74
CA LEU A 52 -18.26 -5.42 12.80
C LEU A 52 -17.72 -5.79 11.43
N ILE A 53 -18.58 -6.04 10.44
CA ILE A 53 -18.16 -6.36 9.07
C ILE A 53 -17.33 -5.21 8.49
N THR A 54 -17.76 -3.96 8.66
CA THR A 54 -17.04 -2.80 8.13
C THR A 54 -15.64 -2.71 8.73
N ASN A 55 -15.51 -2.94 10.05
CA ASN A 55 -14.20 -2.99 10.71
C ASN A 55 -13.33 -4.13 10.18
N VAL A 56 -13.89 -5.33 9.97
CA VAL A 56 -13.16 -6.49 9.42
C VAL A 56 -12.72 -6.24 7.98
N VAL A 57 -13.56 -5.63 7.14
CA VAL A 57 -13.22 -5.31 5.74
C VAL A 57 -12.12 -4.25 5.68
N CYS A 58 -12.24 -3.19 6.49
CA CYS A 58 -11.18 -2.19 6.61
C CYS A 58 -9.87 -2.82 7.09
N TYR A 59 -9.93 -3.76 8.04
CA TYR A 59 -8.78 -4.50 8.53
C TYR A 59 -8.13 -5.37 7.44
N LEU A 60 -8.91 -6.17 6.70
CA LEU A 60 -8.38 -6.99 5.60
C LEU A 60 -7.69 -6.13 4.52
N GLY A 61 -8.26 -4.96 4.22
CA GLY A 61 -7.63 -4.00 3.29
C GLY A 61 -6.28 -3.48 3.77
N GLN A 62 -6.08 -3.31 5.09
CA GLN A 62 -4.79 -2.90 5.64
C GLN A 62 -3.73 -4.00 5.56
N VAL A 63 -4.13 -5.26 5.79
CA VAL A 63 -3.23 -6.40 5.66
C VAL A 63 -2.68 -6.49 4.24
N ASP A 64 -3.55 -6.41 3.24
CA ASP A 64 -3.17 -6.39 1.82
C ASP A 64 -2.24 -5.20 1.49
N GLN A 65 -2.53 -4.00 2.01
CA GLN A 65 -1.66 -2.83 1.82
C GLN A 65 -0.27 -3.02 2.44
N LEU A 66 -0.17 -3.68 3.60
CA LEU A 66 1.10 -3.94 4.28
C LEU A 66 1.91 -5.01 3.54
N GLU A 67 1.26 -6.08 3.06
CA GLU A 67 1.89 -7.10 2.24
C GLU A 67 2.44 -6.51 0.93
N GLN A 68 1.70 -5.60 0.31
CA GLN A 68 2.17 -4.86 -0.86
C GLN A 68 3.40 -3.98 -0.55
N VAL A 69 3.50 -3.41 0.65
CA VAL A 69 4.68 -2.64 1.09
C VAL A 69 5.91 -3.54 1.22
N THR A 70 5.77 -4.74 1.78
CA THR A 70 6.86 -5.71 1.89
C THR A 70 7.30 -6.23 0.53
N GLU A 71 6.36 -6.58 -0.35
CA GLU A 71 6.70 -7.00 -1.71
C GLU A 71 7.46 -5.93 -2.50
N LEU A 72 7.04 -4.66 -2.35
CA LEU A 72 7.72 -3.55 -3.01
C LEU A 72 9.13 -3.35 -2.45
N ALA A 73 9.35 -3.58 -1.16
CA ALA A 73 10.68 -3.52 -0.55
C ALA A 73 11.59 -4.63 -1.10
N GLU A 74 11.11 -5.87 -1.18
CA GLU A 74 11.85 -6.99 -1.77
C GLU A 74 12.19 -6.74 -3.25
N LYS A 75 11.23 -6.23 -4.03
CA LYS A 75 11.47 -5.83 -5.43
C LYS A 75 12.54 -4.75 -5.52
N GLN A 76 12.57 -3.78 -4.60
CA GLN A 76 13.63 -2.76 -4.57
C GLN A 76 15.01 -3.38 -4.32
N VAL A 77 15.14 -4.33 -3.38
CA VAL A 77 16.40 -5.03 -3.11
C VAL A 77 16.89 -5.74 -4.37
N ILE A 78 16.03 -6.50 -5.05
CA ILE A 78 16.40 -7.21 -6.29
C ILE A 78 16.87 -6.25 -7.39
N TYR A 79 16.18 -5.12 -7.59
CA TYR A 79 16.60 -4.14 -8.59
C TYR A 79 17.90 -3.45 -8.22
N GLN A 80 18.15 -3.22 -6.93
CA GLN A 80 19.39 -2.64 -6.44
C GLN A 80 20.55 -3.63 -6.61
N GLU A 81 20.38 -4.90 -6.25
CA GLU A 81 21.37 -5.95 -6.50
C GLU A 81 21.71 -6.08 -7.99
N LYS A 82 20.70 -6.03 -8.87
CA LYS A 82 20.92 -6.03 -10.32
C LYS A 82 21.68 -4.80 -10.80
N ALA A 83 21.39 -3.63 -10.22
CA ALA A 83 22.11 -2.41 -10.56
C ALA A 83 23.57 -2.49 -10.10
N ASP A 84 23.83 -3.02 -8.91
CA ASP A 84 25.17 -3.19 -8.36
C ASP A 84 26.00 -4.21 -9.18
N GLN A 85 25.38 -5.32 -9.61
CA GLN A 85 26.00 -6.26 -10.54
C GLN A 85 26.35 -5.59 -11.88
N LEU A 86 25.44 -4.79 -12.43
CA LEU A 86 25.67 -4.08 -13.69
C LEU A 86 26.79 -3.02 -13.55
N VAL A 87 26.93 -2.41 -12.37
CA VAL A 87 28.06 -1.52 -12.06
C VAL A 87 29.37 -2.29 -12.03
N ALA A 88 29.42 -3.44 -11.36
CA ALA A 88 30.63 -4.25 -11.30
C ALA A 88 31.08 -4.75 -12.69
N GLU A 89 30.12 -5.16 -13.54
CA GLU A 89 30.39 -5.52 -14.94
C GLU A 89 30.93 -4.34 -15.74
N PHE A 90 30.33 -3.16 -15.56
CA PHE A 90 30.75 -1.94 -16.23
C PHE A 90 32.14 -1.48 -15.78
N GLU A 91 32.43 -1.56 -14.49
CA GLU A 91 33.72 -1.25 -13.90
C GLU A 91 34.82 -2.16 -14.43
N SER A 92 34.57 -3.48 -14.45
CA SER A 92 35.47 -4.47 -15.06
C SER A 92 35.75 -4.16 -16.55
N TYR A 93 34.71 -3.79 -17.31
CA TYR A 93 34.86 -3.39 -18.71
C TYR A 93 35.69 -2.11 -18.87
N LEU A 94 35.47 -1.11 -18.01
CA LEU A 94 36.19 0.16 -18.04
C LEU A 94 37.68 -0.03 -17.70
N VAL A 95 38.01 -0.84 -16.70
CA VAL A 95 39.42 -1.17 -16.37
C VAL A 95 40.10 -1.86 -17.53
N THR A 96 39.42 -2.80 -18.17
CA THR A 96 39.99 -3.58 -19.28
C THR A 96 40.19 -2.72 -20.54
N THR A 97 39.22 -1.85 -20.87
CA THR A 97 39.20 -1.10 -22.13
C THR A 97 39.90 0.26 -22.01
N TYR A 98 39.87 0.87 -20.82
CA TYR A 98 40.40 2.20 -20.54
C TYR A 98 41.19 2.21 -19.21
N PRO A 99 42.31 1.47 -19.12
CA PRO A 99 43.11 1.37 -17.90
C PRO A 99 43.64 2.72 -17.41
N GLU A 100 43.78 3.69 -18.32
CA GLU A 100 44.16 5.07 -18.04
C GLU A 100 43.22 5.81 -17.06
N TYR A 101 41.97 5.36 -16.89
CA TYR A 101 41.00 5.95 -15.96
C TYR A 101 40.71 5.08 -14.72
N GLU A 102 41.40 3.95 -14.55
CA GLU A 102 41.17 2.96 -13.49
C GLU A 102 41.20 3.59 -12.08
N THR A 103 42.24 4.34 -11.75
CA THR A 103 42.42 4.93 -10.41
C THR A 103 41.39 6.00 -10.05
N GLU A 104 40.71 6.59 -11.03
CA GLU A 104 39.71 7.63 -10.79
C GLU A 104 38.27 7.10 -10.78
N MET A 105 37.99 6.00 -11.47
CA MET A 105 36.63 5.47 -11.65
C MET A 105 36.31 4.27 -10.75
N VAL A 106 37.31 3.43 -10.47
CA VAL A 106 37.11 2.18 -9.70
C VAL A 106 36.74 2.48 -8.24
N GLY A 107 35.67 1.85 -7.75
CA GLY A 107 35.12 2.02 -6.42
C GLY A 107 34.32 3.32 -6.18
N LYS A 108 34.21 4.20 -7.19
CA LYS A 108 33.43 5.46 -7.12
C LYS A 108 32.21 5.48 -8.04
N LEU A 109 32.07 4.47 -8.88
CA LEU A 109 30.91 4.28 -9.74
C LEU A 109 29.73 3.83 -8.88
N HIS A 110 28.73 4.70 -8.81
CA HIS A 110 27.45 4.38 -8.20
C HIS A 110 26.37 4.50 -9.29
N PRO A 111 25.32 3.68 -9.29
CA PRO A 111 24.24 3.76 -10.28
C PRO A 111 23.64 5.18 -10.39
N SER A 112 23.60 5.90 -9.28
CA SER A 112 23.09 7.27 -9.16
C SER A 112 24.05 8.35 -9.65
N SER A 113 25.35 8.07 -9.76
CA SER A 113 26.40 9.05 -10.10
C SER A 113 27.02 8.82 -11.50
N ILE A 114 26.64 7.75 -12.20
CA ILE A 114 27.15 7.40 -13.54
C ILE A 114 27.13 8.59 -14.52
N MET A 115 26.07 9.40 -14.51
CA MET A 115 25.98 10.52 -15.44
C MET A 115 27.04 11.60 -15.15
N ASN A 116 27.35 11.84 -13.87
CA ASN A 116 28.42 12.77 -13.47
C ASN A 116 29.81 12.27 -13.88
N VAL A 117 30.03 10.95 -13.85
CA VAL A 117 31.26 10.33 -14.35
C VAL A 117 31.37 10.56 -15.86
N LEU A 118 30.30 10.35 -16.63
CA LEU A 118 30.31 10.58 -18.08
C LEU A 118 30.53 12.03 -18.49
N PHE A 119 30.14 12.99 -17.66
CA PHE A 119 30.46 14.40 -17.90
C PHE A 119 31.94 14.72 -17.69
N ARG A 120 32.60 14.03 -16.75
CA ARG A 120 34.05 14.20 -16.51
C ARG A 120 34.91 13.55 -17.58
N TYR A 121 34.42 12.50 -18.24
CA TYR A 121 35.16 11.75 -19.26
C TYR A 121 34.37 11.66 -20.57
N PRO A 122 34.42 12.71 -21.42
CA PRO A 122 33.64 12.78 -22.66
C PRO A 122 33.96 11.66 -23.66
N SER A 123 35.18 11.12 -23.62
CA SER A 123 35.63 10.00 -24.46
C SER A 123 34.81 8.72 -24.23
N LEU A 124 34.36 8.48 -23.00
CA LEU A 124 33.50 7.35 -22.66
C LEU A 124 32.07 7.54 -23.15
N ARG A 125 31.60 8.79 -23.27
CA ARG A 125 30.22 9.12 -23.67
C ARG A 125 29.89 8.69 -25.11
N THR A 126 30.91 8.57 -25.96
CA THR A 126 30.78 8.14 -27.35
C THR A 126 30.82 6.63 -27.54
N ALA A 127 31.27 5.86 -26.55
CA ALA A 127 31.30 4.40 -26.64
C ALA A 127 29.89 3.82 -26.59
N SER A 128 29.54 2.97 -27.56
CA SER A 128 28.22 2.33 -27.66
C SER A 128 27.90 1.48 -26.42
N MET A 129 28.88 0.72 -25.93
CA MET A 129 28.74 -0.09 -24.71
C MET A 129 28.41 0.77 -23.49
N VAL A 130 29.07 1.93 -23.34
CA VAL A 130 28.81 2.85 -22.23
C VAL A 130 27.38 3.39 -22.28
N LYS A 131 26.86 3.71 -23.47
CA LYS A 131 25.46 4.12 -23.63
C LYS A 131 24.48 3.01 -23.25
N ASP A 132 24.73 1.78 -23.69
CA ASP A 132 23.89 0.62 -23.35
C ASP A 132 23.85 0.36 -21.84
N TYR A 133 25.00 0.46 -21.16
CA TYR A 133 25.08 0.31 -19.70
C TYR A 133 24.31 1.42 -18.97
N VAL A 134 24.42 2.67 -19.43
CA VAL A 134 23.69 3.81 -18.86
C VAL A 134 22.18 3.65 -19.03
N GLU A 135 21.74 3.20 -20.21
CA GLU A 135 20.33 2.97 -20.48
C GLU A 135 19.76 1.87 -19.58
N LYS A 136 20.44 0.72 -19.50
CA LYS A 136 20.06 -0.38 -18.60
C LYS A 136 20.03 0.06 -17.13
N MET A 137 21.03 0.84 -16.70
CA MET A 137 21.09 1.38 -15.34
C MET A 137 19.92 2.35 -15.08
N SER A 138 19.62 3.23 -16.03
CA SER A 138 18.49 4.16 -15.96
C SER A 138 17.15 3.44 -15.80
N VAL A 139 16.93 2.36 -16.53
CA VAL A 139 15.71 1.54 -16.41
C VAL A 139 15.60 0.92 -15.02
N LEU A 140 16.67 0.30 -14.51
CA LEU A 140 16.70 -0.28 -13.17
C LEU A 140 16.46 0.78 -12.09
N TRP A 141 17.05 1.96 -12.25
CA TRP A 141 16.90 3.03 -11.28
C TRP A 141 15.52 3.67 -11.28
N SER A 142 14.95 3.85 -12.46
CA SER A 142 13.56 4.29 -12.63
C SER A 142 12.59 3.30 -11.97
N ALA A 143 12.85 1.99 -12.08
CA ALA A 143 12.05 0.95 -11.42
C ALA A 143 12.13 1.04 -9.88
N VAL A 144 13.33 1.22 -9.30
CA VAL A 144 13.48 1.42 -7.86
C VAL A 144 12.77 2.69 -7.40
N TYR A 145 12.95 3.81 -8.11
CA TYR A 145 12.31 5.08 -7.75
C TYR A 145 10.78 4.96 -7.82
N THR A 146 10.24 4.29 -8.84
CA THR A 146 8.81 4.02 -8.97
C THR A 146 8.30 3.19 -7.79
N ASN A 147 9.04 2.17 -7.38
CA ASN A 147 8.68 1.33 -6.23
C ASN A 147 8.75 2.11 -4.91
N ARG A 148 9.75 2.98 -4.72
CA ARG A 148 9.84 3.88 -3.56
C ARG A 148 8.66 4.83 -3.49
N LEU A 149 8.26 5.41 -4.64
CA LEU A 149 7.11 6.30 -4.71
C LEU A 149 5.80 5.56 -4.34
N LYS A 150 5.61 4.33 -4.85
CA LYS A 150 4.47 3.48 -4.50
C LYS A 150 4.46 3.12 -3.02
N GLN A 151 5.61 2.75 -2.48
CA GLN A 151 5.78 2.43 -1.06
C GLN A 151 5.46 3.63 -0.17
N ALA A 152 5.92 4.84 -0.52
CA ALA A 152 5.62 6.06 0.22
C ALA A 152 4.11 6.42 0.21
N LYS A 153 3.43 6.20 -0.93
CA LYS A 153 1.98 6.37 -1.03
C LYS A 153 1.23 5.39 -0.13
N LEU A 154 1.57 4.10 -0.20
CA LEU A 154 0.96 3.06 0.65
C LEU A 154 1.20 3.35 2.13
N LYS A 155 2.43 3.69 2.54
CA LYS A 155 2.76 4.08 3.91
C LYS A 155 1.91 5.26 4.40
N ARG A 156 1.76 6.31 3.59
CA ARG A 156 0.91 7.47 3.93
C ARG A 156 -0.55 7.06 4.13
N ASP A 157 -1.06 6.15 3.31
CA ASP A 157 -2.46 5.74 3.36
C ASP A 157 -2.73 4.79 4.55
N ILE A 158 -1.73 4.01 4.98
CA ILE A 158 -1.76 3.17 6.20
C ILE A 158 -1.88 4.02 7.49
N PHE A 159 -1.24 5.21 7.53
CA PHE A 159 -1.26 6.10 8.70
C PHE A 159 -2.67 6.60 9.09
N ILE A 160 -3.64 6.64 8.18
CA ILE A 160 -4.98 7.18 8.45
C ILE A 160 -5.79 6.24 9.38
N LEU A 161 -5.43 4.96 9.46
CA LEU A 161 -6.16 3.96 10.24
C LEU A 161 -5.39 3.39 11.46
N ASP A 162 -4.08 3.67 11.59
CA ASP A 162 -3.22 3.23 12.71
C ASP A 162 -3.46 4.01 14.02
N ARG A 163 -4.72 4.31 14.38
CA ARG A 163 -5.03 4.94 15.68
C ARG A 163 -4.68 4.03 16.87
N ASN A 164 -4.39 2.74 16.67
CA ASN A 164 -4.00 1.84 17.75
C ASN A 164 -2.91 0.82 17.35
N PRO A 165 -1.62 1.15 17.57
CA PRO A 165 -0.49 0.28 17.22
C PRO A 165 -0.43 -1.00 18.05
N PHE A 166 -1.06 -1.05 19.24
CA PHE A 166 -1.08 -2.25 20.09
C PHE A 166 -1.86 -3.40 19.43
N VAL A 167 -2.98 -3.09 18.78
CA VAL A 167 -3.81 -4.11 18.09
C VAL A 167 -3.04 -4.72 16.93
N LEU A 168 -2.28 -3.90 16.21
CA LEU A 168 -1.40 -4.35 15.12
C LEU A 168 -0.28 -5.27 15.62
N SER A 169 0.40 -4.90 16.71
CA SER A 169 1.50 -5.71 17.26
C SER A 169 1.06 -7.06 17.86
N PHE A 170 -0.17 -7.15 18.38
CA PHE A 170 -0.69 -8.38 18.97
C PHE A 170 -1.05 -9.42 17.90
N ILE A 171 -1.55 -8.98 16.75
CA ILE A 171 -2.04 -9.87 15.69
C ILE A 171 -0.94 -10.19 14.67
N MET A 172 0.04 -9.30 14.50
CA MET A 172 1.16 -9.49 13.57
C MET A 172 2.51 -9.13 14.21
N PRO A 173 3.06 -10.02 15.05
CA PRO A 173 4.34 -9.78 15.74
C PRO A 173 5.56 -9.77 14.81
N SER A 174 5.42 -10.17 13.54
CA SER A 174 6.49 -10.24 12.55
C SER A 174 6.69 -8.95 11.75
N ILE A 175 5.80 -7.96 11.88
CA ILE A 175 5.95 -6.70 11.15
C ILE A 175 6.94 -5.82 11.93
N PRO A 176 8.08 -5.45 11.34
CA PRO A 176 9.06 -4.59 11.98
C PRO A 176 8.41 -3.28 12.42
N THR A 177 8.44 -2.94 13.71
CA THR A 177 7.80 -1.72 14.28
C THR A 177 8.49 -0.41 13.88
N ASP A 178 9.58 -0.51 13.11
CA ASP A 178 10.41 0.58 12.60
C ASP A 178 9.92 1.14 11.25
N TRP A 179 8.67 0.86 10.85
CA TRP A 179 8.08 1.43 9.63
C TRP A 179 7.74 2.93 9.72
N ARG A 180 7.85 3.52 10.92
CA ARG A 180 7.69 4.95 11.24
C ARG A 180 8.89 5.80 10.84
#